data_AF-A0A968T124-F1
#
_entry.id   AF-A0A968T124-F1
#
_cell.length_a   1.000
_cell.length_b   1.000
_cell.length_c   1.000
_cell.angle_alpha   90.00
_cell.angle_beta   90.00
_cell.angle_gamma   90.00
#
_symmetry.space_group_name_H-M   'P 1'
#
loop_
_entity.id
_entity.type
_entity.pdbx_description
1 polymer ?
#
loop_
_entity_poly.entity_id
_entity_poly.type
_entity_poly.pdbx_seq_one_letter_code
_entity_poly.pdbx_strand_id
1 'polypeptide(L)'
;MKIEKVERQNDMVITTWALPEKAAKLFGKIKTSTKNNKLIGIVFLDTENKVIKKQFFNEYKNLSGLEFPHEVIDIVYINGKENYQVTTYKTL
;
A
#
# COMPACT_ATOMS: atom_id res chain seq x y z
N MET A 1 -8.52 -7.11 10.81
CA MET A 1 -7.75 -5.86 11.02
C MET A 1 -8.70 -4.80 11.55
N LYS A 2 -8.19 -3.84 12.32
CA LYS A 2 -9.00 -2.70 12.81
C LYS A 2 -8.35 -1.40 12.34
N ILE A 3 -9.15 -0.39 12.07
CA ILE A 3 -8.63 0.95 11.78
C ILE A 3 -8.11 1.54 13.09
N GLU A 4 -6.85 1.93 13.11
CA GLU A 4 -6.21 2.59 14.26
C GLU A 4 -6.31 4.11 14.14
N LYS A 5 -6.06 4.65 12.93
CA LYS A 5 -6.03 6.09 12.68
C LYS A 5 -6.43 6.40 11.25
N VAL A 6 -7.11 7.52 11.06
CA VAL A 6 -7.39 8.11 9.73
C VAL A 6 -6.91 9.55 9.72
N GLU A 7 -6.12 9.90 8.72
CA GLU A 7 -5.55 11.23 8.51
C GLU A 7 -5.97 11.73 7.13
N ARG A 8 -6.45 12.96 7.03
CA ARG A 8 -6.86 13.57 5.76
C ARG A 8 -5.93 14.73 5.44
N GLN A 9 -5.35 14.71 4.24
CA GLN A 9 -4.50 15.78 3.73
C GLN A 9 -4.96 16.10 2.31
N ASN A 10 -5.63 17.24 2.15
CA ASN A 10 -6.27 17.64 0.89
C ASN A 10 -7.22 16.55 0.37
N ASP A 11 -6.94 16.00 -0.81
CA ASP A 11 -7.69 14.94 -1.46
C ASP A 11 -7.18 13.52 -1.13
N MET A 12 -6.18 13.41 -0.26
CA MET A 12 -5.60 12.15 0.17
C MET A 12 -6.07 11.75 1.57
N VAL A 13 -6.41 10.49 1.74
CA VAL A 13 -6.75 9.86 3.02
C VAL A 13 -5.70 8.80 3.33
N ILE A 14 -5.05 8.91 4.49
CA ILE A 14 -4.10 7.93 5.00
C ILE A 14 -4.77 7.17 6.15
N THR A 15 -4.90 5.87 6.01
CA THR A 15 -5.45 4.99 7.04
C THR A 15 -4.35 4.11 7.61
N THR A 16 -4.19 4.12 8.93
CA THR A 16 -3.31 3.20 9.66
C THR A 16 -4.13 2.03 10.20
N TRP A 17 -3.66 0.82 9.95
CA TRP A 17 -4.33 -0.42 10.28
C TRP A 17 -3.57 -1.19 11.36
N ALA A 18 -4.30 -1.57 12.41
CA ALA A 18 -3.84 -2.51 13.41
C ALA A 18 -4.03 -3.95 12.90
N LEU A 19 -2.94 -4.70 12.95
CA LEU A 19 -2.91 -6.11 12.54
C LEU A 19 -3.43 -7.01 13.68
N PRO A 20 -4.04 -8.17 13.36
CA PRO A 20 -4.36 -9.19 14.37
C PRO A 20 -3.08 -9.64 15.10
N GLU A 21 -3.18 -10.02 16.38
CA GLU A 21 -2.02 -10.34 17.24
C GLU A 21 -0.95 -11.21 16.58
N LYS A 22 -1.36 -12.30 15.90
CA LYS A 22 -0.41 -13.21 15.22
C LYS A 22 0.42 -12.51 14.15
N ALA A 23 -0.18 -11.59 13.39
CA ALA A 23 0.50 -10.82 12.36
C ALA A 23 1.24 -9.61 12.96
N ALA A 24 0.69 -8.99 14.01
CA ALA A 24 1.29 -7.85 14.70
C ALA A 24 2.66 -8.17 15.34
N LYS A 25 2.92 -9.45 15.66
CA LYS A 25 4.23 -9.91 16.16
C LYS A 25 5.33 -9.93 15.10
N LEU A 26 4.96 -10.05 13.82
CA LEU A 26 5.90 -10.12 12.69
C LEU A 26 5.94 -8.81 11.89
N PHE A 27 4.84 -8.07 11.91
CA PHE A 27 4.63 -6.84 11.16
C PHE A 27 4.08 -5.80 12.13
N GLY A 28 4.62 -4.59 12.16
CA GLY A 28 4.14 -3.55 13.07
C GLY A 28 2.79 -3.00 12.64
N LYS A 29 2.78 -2.25 11.53
CA LYS A 29 1.58 -1.55 11.05
C LYS A 29 1.51 -1.55 9.53
N ILE A 30 0.29 -1.42 9.01
CA ILE A 30 0.07 -1.13 7.60
C ILE A 30 -0.52 0.27 7.49
N LYS A 31 0.00 1.08 6.57
CA LYS A 31 -0.60 2.35 6.18
C LYS A 31 -1.05 2.26 4.74
N THR A 32 -2.28 2.66 4.46
CA THR A 32 -2.82 2.77 3.10
C THR A 32 -3.10 4.22 2.78
N SER A 33 -2.79 4.66 1.57
CA SER A 33 -3.14 5.99 1.06
C SER A 33 -4.16 5.85 -0.05
N THR A 34 -5.26 6.60 0.03
CA THR A 34 -6.27 6.68 -1.01
C THR A 34 -6.46 8.12 -1.46
N LYS A 35 -6.73 8.33 -2.75
CA LYS A 35 -7.02 9.65 -3.33
C LYS A 35 -8.12 9.47 -4.38
N ASN A 36 -9.18 10.27 -4.30
CA ASN A 36 -10.35 10.15 -5.19
C ASN A 36 -10.87 8.69 -5.29
N ASN A 37 -10.98 8.02 -4.14
CA ASN A 37 -11.37 6.61 -4.01
C ASN A 37 -10.45 5.57 -4.69
N LYS A 38 -9.28 5.98 -5.19
CA LYS A 38 -8.25 5.09 -5.72
C LYS A 38 -7.20 4.80 -4.65
N LEU A 39 -6.79 3.55 -4.52
CA LEU A 39 -5.64 3.18 -3.69
C LEU A 39 -4.38 3.68 -4.39
N ILE A 40 -3.56 4.50 -3.72
CA ILE A 40 -2.35 5.07 -4.32
C ILE A 40 -1.12 4.33 -3.83
N GLY A 41 -1.13 3.89 -2.58
CA GLY A 41 -0.03 3.10 -2.06
C GLY A 41 -0.29 2.48 -0.71
N ILE A 42 0.53 1.47 -0.41
CA ILE A 42 0.57 0.76 0.86
C ILE A 42 2.00 0.80 1.39
N VAL A 43 2.14 1.08 2.68
CA VAL A 43 3.41 0.97 3.41
C VAL A 43 3.25 -0.07 4.51
N PHE A 44 4.13 -1.06 4.49
CA PHE A 44 4.26 -2.06 5.54
C PHE A 44 5.43 -1.67 6.43
N LEU A 45 5.17 -1.62 7.72
CA LEU A 45 6.15 -1.28 8.76
C LEU A 45 6.42 -2.51 9.62
N ASP A 46 7.64 -2.67 10.10
CA ASP A 46 7.96 -3.60 11.19
C ASP A 46 7.54 -3.02 12.55
N THR A 47 7.78 -3.79 13.61
CA THR A 47 7.47 -3.41 15.00
C THR A 47 8.25 -2.20 15.50
N GLU A 48 9.36 -1.83 14.84
CA GLU A 48 10.18 -0.64 15.12
C GLU A 48 9.77 0.58 14.26
N ASN A 49 8.67 0.48 13.51
CA ASN A 49 8.21 1.46 12.53
C ASN A 49 9.17 1.71 11.35
N LYS A 50 10.09 0.77 11.05
CA LYS A 50 10.90 0.83 9.83
C LYS A 50 10.10 0.30 8.65
N VAL A 51 10.32 0.90 7.49
CA VAL A 51 9.67 0.43 6.25
C VAL A 51 10.33 -0.86 5.79
N ILE A 52 9.51 -1.90 5.64
CA ILE A 52 9.93 -3.20 5.10
C ILE A 52 9.42 -3.41 3.67
N LYS A 53 8.29 -2.78 3.31
CA LYS A 53 7.72 -2.86 1.97
C LYS A 53 6.89 -1.62 1.63
N LYS A 54 6.97 -1.18 0.38
CA LYS A 54 6.07 -0.20 -0.24
C LYS A 54 5.40 -0.83 -1.46
N GLN A 55 4.15 -0.46 -1.69
CA GLN A 55 3.46 -0.70 -2.95
C GLN A 55 2.89 0.61 -3.46
N PHE A 56 3.04 0.87 -4.76
CA PHE A 56 2.41 1.99 -5.46
C PHE A 56 1.53 1.45 -6.57
N PHE A 57 0.35 2.06 -6.72
CA PHE A 57 -0.66 1.67 -7.70
C PHE A 57 -0.85 2.83 -8.66
N ASN A 58 -0.38 2.64 -9.90
CA ASN A 58 -0.27 3.69 -10.91
C ASN A 58 -1.16 3.39 -12.10
N GLU A 59 -1.28 4.41 -12.96
CA GLU A 59 -1.92 4.29 -14.27
C GLU A 59 -3.33 3.67 -14.21
N TYR A 60 -4.17 4.16 -13.30
CA TYR A 60 -5.56 3.72 -13.22
C TYR A 60 -6.29 3.94 -14.54
N LYS A 61 -6.89 2.87 -15.07
CA LYS A 61 -7.73 2.88 -16.27
C LYS A 61 -9.15 2.43 -15.93
N ASN A 62 -10.12 3.01 -16.63
CA ASN A 62 -11.51 2.57 -16.56
C ASN A 62 -11.70 1.36 -17.48
N LEU A 63 -11.99 0.20 -16.91
CA LEU A 63 -12.32 -1.02 -17.63
C LEU A 63 -13.81 -1.31 -17.41
N SER A 64 -14.66 -0.87 -18.34
CA SER A 64 -16.12 -1.09 -18.28
C SER A 64 -16.75 -0.59 -16.97
N GLY A 65 -16.34 0.59 -16.49
CA GLY A 65 -16.81 1.19 -15.25
C GLY A 65 -15.98 0.85 -14.01
N LEU A 66 -15.03 -0.10 -14.09
CA LEU A 66 -14.13 -0.45 -13.00
C LEU A 66 -12.79 0.29 -13.14
N GLU A 67 -12.46 1.14 -12.18
CA GLU A 67 -11.13 1.76 -12.10
C GLU A 67 -10.10 0.74 -11.57
N PHE A 68 -9.15 0.35 -12.42
CA PHE A 68 -8.13 -0.64 -12.10
C PHE A 68 -6.71 -0.11 -12.39
N PRO A 69 -5.73 -0.32 -11.48
CA PRO A 69 -4.35 0.12 -11.70
C PRO A 69 -3.68 -0.74 -12.78
N HIS A 70 -3.20 -0.11 -13.84
CA HIS A 70 -2.50 -0.83 -14.91
C HIS A 70 -1.06 -1.21 -14.52
N GLU A 71 -0.50 -0.53 -13.51
CA GLU A 71 0.84 -0.77 -12.98
C GLU A 71 0.83 -0.85 -11.45
N VAL A 72 1.55 -1.83 -10.91
CA VAL A 72 1.87 -1.93 -9.48
C VAL A 72 3.38 -2.01 -9.32
N ILE A 73 3.95 -1.10 -8.53
CA ILE A 73 5.37 -1.10 -8.15
C ILE A 73 5.50 -1.57 -6.72
N ASP A 74 6.20 -2.68 -6.53
CA ASP A 74 6.59 -3.25 -5.25
C ASP A 74 8.05 -2.89 -4.95
N ILE A 75 8.29 -2.31 -3.76
CA ILE A 75 9.64 -2.06 -3.24
C ILE A 75 9.79 -2.80 -1.92
N VAL A 76 10.69 -3.79 -1.87
CA VAL A 76 10.95 -4.60 -0.67
C VAL A 76 12.35 -4.32 -0.14
N TYR A 77 12.44 -4.05 1.15
CA TYR A 77 13.70 -3.76 1.84
C TYR A 77 14.24 -5.04 2.48
N ILE A 78 15.32 -5.60 1.92
CA ILE A 78 15.96 -6.83 2.41
C ILE A 78 17.43 -6.52 2.72
N ASN A 79 17.86 -6.69 3.96
CA ASN A 79 19.23 -6.42 4.41
C ASN A 79 19.73 -5.01 4.04
N GLY A 80 18.85 -4.00 4.14
CA GLY A 80 19.16 -2.61 3.78
C GLY A 80 19.21 -2.33 2.28
N LYS A 81 18.94 -3.31 1.42
CA LYS A 81 18.85 -3.15 -0.04
C LYS A 81 17.40 -3.12 -0.50
N GLU A 82 17.12 -2.29 -1.48
CA GLU A 82 15.83 -2.20 -2.13
C GLU A 82 15.75 -3.19 -3.29
N ASN A 83 14.70 -4.01 -3.32
CA ASN A 83 14.34 -4.87 -4.43
C ASN A 83 13.07 -4.33 -5.06
N TYR A 84 13.12 -4.10 -6.37
CA TYR A 84 12.03 -3.52 -7.14
C TYR A 84 11.37 -4.59 -8.00
N GLN A 85 10.05 -4.66 -7.94
CA GLN A 85 9.24 -5.45 -8.84
C GLN A 85 8.16 -4.56 -9.44
N VAL A 86 8.08 -4.54 -10.77
CA VAL A 86 7.04 -3.83 -11.51
C VAL A 86 6.13 -4.86 -12.16
N THR A 87 4.84 -4.76 -11.87
CA THR A 87 3.80 -5.61 -12.45
C THR A 87 2.90 -4.75 -13.33
N THR A 88 2.83 -5.07 -14.62
CA THR A 88 1.95 -4.38 -15.58
C THR A 88 0.86 -5.33 -16.03
N TYR A 89 -0.40 -4.89 -15.97
CA TYR A 89 -1.57 -5.67 -16.36
C TYR A 89 -2.04 -5.25 -17.74
N LYS A 90 -2.12 -6.18 -18.70
CA LYS A 90 -2.70 -5.92 -20.02
C LYS A 90 -4.04 -6.62 -20.15
N THR A 91 -5.03 -5.92 -20.69
CA THR A 91 -6.31 -6.53 -21.08
C THR A 91 -6.06 -7.35 -22.34
N LEU A 92 -6.57 -8.59 -22.35
CA LEU A 92 -6.59 -9.47 -23.54
C LEU A 92 -7.77 -9.10 -24.44
#